data_AF-A0A2S4UCT7-F1
#
_entry.id   AF-A0A2S4UCT7-F1
#
_cell.length_a   1.000
_cell.length_b   1.000
_cell.length_c   1.000
_cell.angle_alpha   90.00
_cell.angle_beta   90.00
_cell.angle_gamma   90.00
#
_symmetry.space_group_name_H-M   'P 1'
#
loop_
_entity.id
_entity.type
_entity.pdbx_description
1 polymer ?
#
loop_
_entity_poly.entity_id
_entity_poly.type
_entity_poly.pdbx_seq_one_letter_code
_entity_poly.pdbx_strand_id
1 'polypeptide(L)'
;MLALSQNHGEDRNSIWPNNLAPKEFELWGLSHYSLRAEKGLLLQGTYRVNSLNNIQEFSVPKTKMQLYSLVLLEIKSNHGNPNLMCLYRV
;
A
#
# COMPACT_ATOMS: atom_id res chain seq x y z
N MET A 1 -9.44 5.44 -4.77
CA MET A 1 -8.70 4.26 -5.28
C MET A 1 -7.25 4.45 -4.85
N LEU A 2 -6.59 3.38 -4.38
CA LEU A 2 -5.17 3.37 -4.02
C LEU A 2 -4.43 2.53 -5.06
N ALA A 3 -3.30 2.99 -5.59
CA ALA A 3 -2.49 2.21 -6.52
C ALA A 3 -1.10 1.99 -5.93
N LEU A 4 -0.75 0.74 -5.64
CA LEU A 4 0.58 0.40 -5.17
C LEU A 4 1.40 -0.16 -6.33
N SER A 5 2.64 0.29 -6.45
CA SER A 5 3.56 -0.18 -7.50
C SER A 5 4.87 -0.73 -6.96
N GLN A 6 5.48 -1.62 -7.73
CA GLN A 6 6.87 -2.02 -7.57
C GLN A 6 7.66 -1.83 -8.85
N ASN A 7 8.95 -1.55 -8.68
CA ASN A 7 9.88 -1.57 -9.78
C ASN A 7 10.07 -3.01 -10.23
N HIS A 8 9.60 -3.29 -11.44
CA HIS A 8 10.00 -4.46 -12.20
C HIS A 8 11.12 -3.94 -13.10
N GLY A 9 12.36 -4.40 -12.92
CA GLY A 9 13.32 -4.23 -14.01
C GLY A 9 12.70 -4.85 -15.27
N GLU A 10 12.85 -4.23 -16.43
CA GLU A 10 12.25 -4.72 -17.69
C GLU A 10 12.62 -6.17 -18.03
N ASP A 11 13.59 -6.74 -17.32
CA ASP A 11 13.94 -8.15 -17.33
C ASP A 11 13.06 -8.98 -16.39
N ARG A 12 12.50 -10.08 -16.91
CA ARG A 12 11.98 -11.22 -16.12
C ARG A 12 13.03 -11.87 -15.19
N ASN A 13 14.28 -11.38 -15.25
CA ASN A 13 15.42 -11.74 -14.40
C ASN A 13 15.86 -10.61 -13.45
N SER A 14 15.05 -9.56 -13.23
CA SER A 14 15.46 -8.44 -12.38
C SER A 14 15.76 -8.92 -10.95
N ILE A 15 17.02 -8.77 -10.53
CA ILE A 15 17.59 -9.21 -9.25
C ILE A 15 17.23 -8.22 -8.12
N TRP A 16 16.04 -7.60 -8.16
CA TRP A 16 15.55 -6.84 -7.02
C TRP A 16 14.70 -7.78 -6.16
N PRO A 17 15.08 -8.01 -4.89
CA PRO A 17 14.42 -9.03 -4.12
C PRO A 17 12.99 -8.57 -3.80
N ASN A 18 12.02 -9.27 -4.39
CA ASN A 18 10.59 -9.10 -4.13
C ASN A 18 10.22 -9.21 -2.64
N ASN A 19 11.15 -9.63 -1.76
CA ASN A 19 10.94 -9.65 -0.32
C ASN A 19 10.88 -8.24 0.33
N LEU A 20 11.36 -7.20 -0.36
CA LEU A 20 11.31 -5.80 0.10
C LEU A 20 9.95 -5.13 -0.10
N ALA A 21 9.15 -5.71 -0.97
CA ALA A 21 7.78 -5.33 -1.27
C ALA A 21 6.89 -5.16 -0.03
N PRO A 22 6.01 -4.15 0.06
CA PRO A 22 4.91 -4.21 1.00
C PRO A 22 4.04 -5.44 0.72
N LYS A 23 3.53 -6.06 1.78
CA LYS A 23 2.61 -7.20 1.71
C LYS A 23 1.25 -6.79 2.23
N GLU A 24 1.05 -6.76 3.54
CA GLU A 24 -0.21 -6.34 4.15
C GLU A 24 -0.15 -4.85 4.49
N PHE A 25 -1.25 -4.14 4.21
CA PHE A 25 -1.35 -2.72 4.49
C PHE A 25 -2.79 -2.32 4.85
N GLU A 26 -2.90 -1.15 5.46
CA GLU A 26 -4.16 -0.47 5.74
C GLU A 26 -4.10 0.97 5.24
N LEU A 27 -5.24 1.45 4.74
CA LEU A 27 -5.44 2.86 4.39
C LEU A 27 -6.48 3.45 5.33
N TRP A 28 -6.13 4.56 5.95
CA TRP A 28 -6.95 5.27 6.91
C TRP A 28 -7.21 6.70 6.43
N GLY A 29 -8.43 7.18 6.61
CA GLY A 29 -8.77 8.59 6.43
C GLY A 29 -8.65 9.32 7.76
N LEU A 30 -8.05 10.50 7.76
CA LEU A 30 -7.90 11.35 8.94
C LEU A 30 -8.88 12.52 8.86
N SER A 31 -9.72 12.67 9.88
CA SER A 31 -10.74 13.74 9.93
C SER A 31 -10.14 15.14 10.11
N HIS A 32 -8.95 15.23 10.72
CA HIS A 32 -8.24 16.47 11.01
C HIS A 32 -6.73 16.32 10.74
N TYR A 33 -6.01 17.44 10.67
CA TYR A 33 -4.56 17.49 10.40
C TYR A 33 -3.65 16.91 11.50
N SER A 34 -4.19 16.14 12.44
CA SER A 34 -3.42 15.53 13.52
C SER A 34 -3.37 14.01 13.39
N LEU A 35 -2.20 13.42 13.62
CA LEU A 35 -2.02 11.96 13.66
C LEU A 35 -2.74 11.31 14.86
N ARG A 36 -3.22 12.12 15.81
CA ARG A 36 -4.06 11.72 16.95
C ARG A 36 -5.55 11.86 16.66
N ALA A 37 -5.94 12.34 15.47
CA ALA A 37 -7.32 12.46 15.08
C ALA A 37 -7.99 11.09 14.98
N GLU A 38 -9.31 11.08 15.10
CA GLU A 38 -10.12 9.90 14.82
C GLU A 38 -9.82 9.40 13.40
N LYS A 39 -9.50 8.11 13.30
CA LYS A 39 -9.12 7.44 12.05
C LYS A 39 -10.29 6.61 11.54
N GLY A 40 -10.67 6.82 10.29
CA GLY A 40 -11.63 5.96 9.60
C GLY A 40 -10.91 4.92 8.74
N LEU A 41 -11.05 3.63 9.04
CA LEU A 41 -10.46 2.57 8.22
C LEU A 41 -11.13 2.53 6.84
N LEU A 42 -10.40 2.87 5.78
CA LEU A 42 -10.90 2.90 4.41
C LEU A 42 -10.75 1.54 3.73
N LEU A 43 -9.58 0.93 3.88
CA LEU A 43 -9.20 -0.28 3.17
C LEU A 43 -8.18 -1.07 3.98
N GLN A 44 -8.30 -2.40 3.92
CA GLN A 44 -7.21 -3.31 4.23
C GLN A 44 -6.91 -4.10 2.96
N GLY A 45 -5.63 -4.29 2.64
CA GLY A 45 -5.24 -4.92 1.38
C GLY A 45 -3.97 -5.75 1.49
N THR A 46 -3.73 -6.52 0.43
CA THR A 46 -2.52 -7.31 0.28
C THR A 46 -1.95 -7.09 -1.12
N TYR A 47 -0.75 -6.54 -1.19
CA TYR A 47 -0.01 -6.44 -2.44
C TYR A 47 0.64 -7.79 -2.77
N ARG A 48 0.41 -8.29 -3.99
CA ARG A 48 0.91 -9.60 -4.44
C ARG A 48 2.10 -9.45 -5.38
N VAL A 49 3.30 -9.85 -4.95
CA VAL A 49 4.52 -9.81 -5.79
C VAL A 49 4.48 -10.76 -6.99
N ASN A 50 3.63 -11.79 -6.95
CA ASN A 50 3.46 -12.75 -8.04
C ASN A 50 2.31 -12.38 -9.00
N SER A 51 1.84 -11.12 -8.96
CA SER A 51 0.82 -10.62 -9.89
C SER A 51 1.43 -10.38 -11.27
N LEU A 52 0.63 -10.55 -12.33
CA LEU A 52 1.01 -10.15 -13.69
C LEU A 52 1.21 -8.63 -13.82
N ASN A 53 0.56 -7.86 -12.94
CA ASN A 53 0.64 -6.40 -12.92
C ASN A 53 1.45 -5.93 -11.71
N ASN A 54 2.50 -5.17 -11.99
CA ASN A 54 3.38 -4.44 -11.08
C ASN A 54 2.76 -3.14 -10.57
N ILE A 55 1.57 -2.77 -11.04
CA ILE A 55 0.68 -1.79 -10.42
C ILE A 55 -0.59 -2.54 -9.99
N GLN A 56 -0.96 -2.41 -8.72
CA GLN A 56 -2.17 -3.02 -8.16
C GLN A 56 -3.07 -1.93 -7.59
N GLU A 57 -4.31 -1.90 -8.10
CA GLU A 57 -5.33 -0.97 -7.67
C GLU A 57 -6.24 -1.59 -6.62
N PHE A 58 -6.55 -0.81 -5.60
CA PHE A 58 -7.44 -1.20 -4.52
C PHE A 58 -8.55 -0.16 -4.36
N SER A 59 -9.79 -0.63 -4.46
CA SER A 59 -10.98 0.22 -4.42
C SER A 59 -11.48 0.41 -2.99
N VAL A 60 -11.71 1.66 -2.60
CA VAL A 60 -12.35 2.00 -1.33
C VAL A 60 -13.86 1.81 -1.49
N PRO A 61 -14.54 1.09 -0.57
CA PRO A 61 -15.99 0.94 -0.62
C PRO A 61 -16.70 2.30 -0.57
N LYS A 62 -17.75 2.48 -1.39
CA LYS A 62 -18.54 3.73 -1.43
C LYS A 62 -19.13 4.11 -0.08
N THR A 63 -19.47 3.12 0.76
CA THR A 63 -19.98 3.32 2.11
C THR A 63 -18.99 4.01 3.06
N LYS A 64 -17.70 4.04 2.70
CA LYS A 64 -16.62 4.68 3.46
C LYS A 64 -16.11 5.96 2.81
N MET A 65 -16.72 6.38 1.70
CA MET A 65 -16.36 7.60 0.98
C MET A 65 -16.93 8.82 1.69
N GLN A 66 -16.17 9.36 2.63
CA GLN A 66 -16.29 10.74 3.08
C GLN A 66 -15.07 11.53 2.63
N LEU A 67 -15.17 12.86 2.66
CA LEU A 67 -14.04 13.72 2.31
C LEU A 67 -13.01 13.68 3.45
N TYR A 68 -11.80 13.23 3.13
CA TYR A 68 -10.65 13.28 4.04
C TYR A 68 -9.61 14.21 3.44
N SER A 69 -9.10 15.17 4.22
CA SER A 69 -8.01 16.06 3.78
C SER A 69 -6.65 15.38 3.82
N LEU A 70 -6.53 14.29 4.58
CA LEU A 70 -5.32 13.49 4.74
C LEU A 70 -5.68 12.01 4.76
N VAL A 71 -4.75 11.20 4.24
CA VAL A 71 -4.78 9.75 4.37
C VAL A 71 -3.49 9.26 5.01
N LEU A 72 -3.60 8.17 5.75
CA LEU A 72 -2.47 7.45 6.33
C LEU A 72 -2.43 6.04 5.73
N LEU A 73 -1.35 5.75 5.01
CA LEU A 73 -1.01 4.40 4.58
C LEU A 73 -0.12 3.76 5.64
N GLU A 74 -0.60 2.70 6.26
CA GLU A 74 0.14 1.93 7.26
C GLU A 74 0.51 0.57 6.67
N ILE A 75 1.80 0.31 6.49
CA ILE A 75 2.26 -1.00 6.05
C ILE A 75 2.48 -1.89 7.27
N LYS A 76 1.84 -3.06 7.27
CA LYS A 76 1.87 -4.02 8.39
C LYS A 76 2.96 -5.08 8.24
N SER A 77 3.27 -5.46 7.01
CA SER A 77 4.28 -6.47 6.71
C SER A 77 4.89 -6.28 5.32
N ASN A 78 6.06 -6.87 5.09
CA ASN A 78 6.66 -7.01 3.77
C ASN A 78 6.70 -8.50 3.35
N HIS A 79 7.31 -8.80 2.21
CA HIS A 79 7.42 -10.17 1.70
C HIS A 79 8.65 -10.94 2.24
N GLY A 80 9.11 -10.60 3.44
CA GLY A 80 10.04 -11.43 4.21
C GLY A 80 11.45 -10.88 4.38
N ASN A 81 11.68 -9.59 4.09
CA ASN A 81 12.95 -8.96 4.45
C ASN A 81 12.90 -8.43 5.89
N PRO A 82 13.79 -8.88 6.80
CA PRO A 82 13.71 -8.49 8.21
C PRO A 82 14.17 -7.06 8.49
N ASN A 83 14.89 -6.42 7.55
CA ASN A 83 15.64 -5.19 7.81
C ASN A 83 15.06 -3.96 7.12
N LEU A 84 14.49 -4.14 5.92
CA LEU A 84 14.02 -3.03 5.11
C LEU A 84 12.78 -3.37 4.29
N MET A 85 12.06 -2.32 3.91
CA MET A 85 10.91 -2.35 3.02
C MET A 85 11.03 -1.20 2.02
N CYS A 86 10.64 -1.43 0.77
CA CYS A 86 10.70 -0.43 -0.29
C CYS A 86 9.30 -0.13 -0.81
N LEU A 87 8.92 1.14 -0.76
CA LEU A 87 7.67 1.66 -1.32
C LEU A 87 8.01 2.55 -2.52
N TYR A 88 7.56 2.18 -3.72
CA TYR A 88 7.90 2.90 -4.94
C TYR A 88 6.92 4.02 -5.26
N ARG A 89 5.63 3.68 -5.35
CA ARG A 89 4.55 4.64 -5.64
C ARG A 89 3.25 4.24 -4.94
N VAL A 90 2.51 5.26 -4.51
CA VAL A 90 1.18 5.22 -3.90
C VAL A 90 0.25 6.15 -4.66
#